data_AF-A0A1V1W3M3-F1
#
_entry.id   AF-A0A1V1W3M3-F1
#
_cell.length_a   1.000
_cell.length_b   1.000
_cell.length_c   1.000
_cell.angle_alpha   90.00
_cell.angle_beta   90.00
_cell.angle_gamma   90.00
#
_symmetry.space_group_name_H-M   'P 1'
#
loop_
_entity.id
_entity.type
_entity.pdbx_description
1 polymer ?
#
loop_
_entity_poly.entity_id
_entity_poly.type
_entity_poly.pdbx_seq_one_letter_code
_entity_poly.pdbx_strand_id
1 'polypeptide(L)'
;MAATTELDTATAVLAAARERRAVADRAESEQFQLAAQWAAMHSVDSIGPAAVWEGELPIAGEGAPLVAEFCVAEFALAIGKST
;
A
#
# COMPACT_ATOMS: atom_id res chain seq x y z
N MET A 1 -21.05 6.79 -19.59
CA MET A 1 -20.59 6.13 -20.83
C MET A 1 -19.12 6.48 -21.00
N ALA A 2 -18.19 5.60 -20.61
CA ALA A 2 -16.78 5.84 -20.91
C ALA A 2 -16.61 5.70 -22.42
N ALA A 3 -16.14 6.75 -23.09
CA ALA A 3 -15.80 6.67 -24.51
C ALA A 3 -14.68 5.62 -24.65
N THR A 4 -14.96 4.52 -25.33
CA THR A 4 -13.93 3.56 -25.72
C THR A 4 -13.03 4.27 -26.71
N THR A 5 -11.81 4.63 -26.30
CA THR A 5 -10.81 5.16 -27.23
C THR A 5 -10.52 4.07 -28.26
N GLU A 6 -11.02 4.23 -29.48
CA GLU A 6 -10.71 3.36 -30.61
C GLU A 6 -9.19 3.40 -30.84
N LEU A 7 -8.54 2.25 -30.78
CA LEU A 7 -7.08 2.10 -30.81
C LEU A 7 -6.55 1.88 -32.24
N ASP A 8 -7.24 2.44 -33.24
CA ASP A 8 -7.00 2.16 -34.65
C ASP A 8 -5.85 2.98 -35.27
N THR A 9 -5.19 3.81 -34.46
CA THR A 9 -4.01 4.59 -34.87
C THR A 9 -2.85 4.41 -33.89
N ALA A 10 -1.62 4.52 -34.39
CA ALA A 10 -0.43 4.45 -33.55
C ALA A 10 -0.42 5.51 -32.44
N THR A 11 -0.89 6.73 -32.73
CA THR A 11 -1.02 7.81 -31.74
C THR A 11 -2.03 7.45 -30.65
N ALA A 12 -3.19 6.87 -31.00
CA ALA A 12 -4.19 6.44 -30.03
C ALA A 12 -3.66 5.33 -29.11
N VAL A 13 -2.94 4.36 -29.66
CA VAL A 13 -2.28 3.30 -28.87
C VAL A 13 -1.27 3.88 -27.89
N LEU A 14 -0.40 4.78 -28.32
CA LEU A 14 0.60 5.40 -27.44
C LEU A 14 -0.03 6.29 -26.37
N ALA A 15 -1.11 7.00 -26.69
CA ALA A 15 -1.86 7.79 -25.71
C ALA A 15 -2.48 6.88 -24.64
N ALA A 16 -3.16 5.81 -25.06
CA ALA A 16 -3.74 4.84 -24.13
C ALA A 16 -2.68 4.16 -23.25
N ALA A 17 -1.52 3.80 -23.81
CA ALA A 17 -0.42 3.21 -23.04
C ALA A 17 0.09 4.15 -21.93
N ARG A 18 0.27 5.44 -22.24
CA ARG A 18 0.68 6.46 -21.25
C ARG A 18 -0.38 6.67 -20.18
N GLU A 19 -1.65 6.70 -20.56
CA GLU A 19 -2.75 6.81 -19.61
C GLU A 19 -2.77 5.61 -18.65
N ARG A 20 -2.62 4.38 -19.17
CA ARG A 20 -2.58 3.19 -18.32
C ARG A 20 -1.36 3.15 -17.42
N ARG A 21 -0.21 3.65 -17.85
CA ARG A 21 0.95 3.86 -16.97
C ARG A 21 0.61 4.82 -15.84
N ALA A 22 0.06 6.00 -16.14
CA ALA A 22 -0.31 6.98 -15.13
C ALA A 22 -1.38 6.46 -14.15
N VAL A 23 -2.30 5.60 -14.61
CA VAL A 23 -3.27 4.91 -13.73
C VAL A 23 -2.55 3.92 -12.81
N ALA A 24 -1.63 3.11 -13.33
CA ALA A 24 -0.86 2.16 -12.53
C ALA A 24 -0.02 2.86 -11.45
N ASP A 25 0.69 3.93 -11.82
CA ASP A 25 1.54 4.68 -10.90
C ASP A 25 0.71 5.34 -9.78
N ARG A 26 -0.49 5.85 -10.11
CA ARG A 26 -1.42 6.39 -9.12
C ARG A 26 -1.96 5.31 -8.18
N ALA A 27 -2.36 4.16 -8.71
CA ALA A 27 -2.86 3.05 -7.90
C ALA A 27 -1.79 2.54 -6.93
N GLU A 28 -0.53 2.47 -7.36
CA GLU A 28 0.60 2.11 -6.49
C GLU A 28 0.82 3.15 -5.38
N SER A 29 0.72 4.45 -5.71
CA SER A 29 0.79 5.53 -4.72
C SER A 29 -0.34 5.47 -3.69
N GLU A 30 -1.58 5.21 -4.13
CA GLU A 30 -2.74 5.04 -3.25
C GLU A 30 -2.56 3.83 -2.33
N GLN A 31 -2.02 2.72 -2.84
CA GLN A 31 -1.72 1.54 -2.02
C GLN A 31 -0.65 1.84 -0.96
N PHE A 32 0.38 2.62 -1.29
CA PHE A 32 1.39 3.04 -0.30
C PHE A 32 0.78 3.94 0.79
N GLN A 33 -0.13 4.84 0.43
CA GLN A 33 -0.84 5.67 1.42
C GLN A 33 -1.69 4.81 2.36
N LEU A 34 -2.38 3.79 1.84
CA LEU A 34 -3.13 2.83 2.65
C LEU A 34 -2.20 2.05 3.60
N ALA A 35 -1.02 1.65 3.15
CA ALA A 35 -0.03 0.99 3.99
C ALA A 35 0.43 1.88 5.15
N ALA A 36 0.72 3.16 4.87
CA ALA A 36 1.10 4.14 5.89
C ALA A 36 -0.04 4.39 6.91
N GLN A 37 -1.28 4.46 6.43
CA GLN A 37 -2.45 4.61 7.29
C GLN A 37 -2.65 3.38 8.19
N TRP A 38 -2.49 2.18 7.64
CA TRP A 38 -2.55 0.93 8.40
C TRP A 38 -1.48 0.87 9.49
N ALA A 39 -0.24 1.22 9.14
CA ALA A 39 0.85 1.32 10.11
C ALA A 39 0.56 2.31 11.25
N ALA A 40 -0.01 3.47 10.93
CA ALA A 40 -0.38 4.46 11.94
C ALA A 40 -1.45 3.93 12.91
N MET A 41 -2.40 3.12 12.44
CA MET A 41 -3.41 2.45 13.30
C MET A 41 -2.77 1.40 14.23
N HIS A 42 -1.62 0.86 13.87
CA HIS A 42 -0.88 -0.16 14.63
C HIS A 42 0.34 0.43 15.36
N SER A 43 0.41 1.75 15.49
CA SER A 43 1.46 2.41 16.27
C SER A 43 1.38 1.98 17.72
N VAL A 44 2.52 1.60 18.28
CA VAL A 44 2.65 1.21 19.69
C VAL A 44 2.35 2.36 20.64
N ASP A 45 2.52 3.61 20.19
CA ASP A 45 2.18 4.82 20.95
C ASP A 45 0.66 4.89 21.26
N SER A 46 -0.16 4.16 20.49
CA SER A 46 -1.61 4.08 20.67
C SER A 46 -2.06 2.85 21.49
N ILE A 47 -1.15 1.93 21.80
CA ILE A 47 -1.43 0.68 22.53
C ILE A 47 -1.02 0.89 24.00
N GLY A 48 -2.00 1.07 24.88
CA GLY A 48 -1.73 1.15 26.32
C GLY A 48 -1.14 -0.16 26.88
N PRO A 49 -0.51 -0.15 28.07
CA PRO A 49 0.21 -1.30 28.66
C PRO A 49 -0.69 -2.48 29.10
N ALA A 50 -1.93 -2.56 28.61
CA ALA A 50 -2.89 -3.58 29.02
C ALA A 50 -2.62 -4.90 28.26
N ALA A 51 -1.75 -5.73 28.85
CA ALA A 51 -1.60 -7.17 28.58
C ALA A 51 -1.54 -7.55 27.09
N VAL A 52 -0.50 -7.10 26.39
CA VAL A 52 -0.29 -7.41 24.98
C VAL A 52 0.41 -8.78 24.88
N TRP A 53 -0.26 -9.74 24.25
CA TRP A 53 0.33 -11.03 23.85
C TRP A 53 1.30 -10.87 22.66
N GLU A 54 1.18 -9.75 21.94
CA GLU A 54 1.90 -9.45 20.69
C GLU A 54 3.10 -8.53 20.94
N GLY A 55 4.19 -8.76 20.19
CA GLY A 55 5.40 -7.94 20.28
C GLY A 55 5.32 -6.62 19.50
N GLU A 56 6.37 -5.81 19.65
CA GLU A 56 6.58 -4.58 18.90
C GLU A 56 7.79 -4.74 17.98
N LEU A 57 7.67 -4.28 16.73
CA LEU A 57 8.75 -4.38 15.74
C LEU A 57 8.90 -3.06 14.98
N PRO A 58 10.13 -2.69 14.59
CA PRO A 58 10.33 -1.55 13.72
C PRO A 58 9.80 -1.84 12.31
N ILE A 59 8.99 -0.93 11.77
CA ILE A 59 8.29 -1.14 10.49
C ILE A 59 9.22 -1.39 9.29
N ALA A 60 10.42 -0.80 9.29
CA ALA A 60 11.36 -0.87 8.17
C ALA A 60 12.82 -1.13 8.59
N GLY A 61 13.04 -1.59 9.83
CA GLY A 61 14.38 -1.79 10.41
C GLY A 61 14.75 -0.75 11.47
N GLU A 62 15.97 -0.85 12.00
CA GLU A 62 16.41 -0.06 13.15
C GLU A 62 16.20 1.46 12.96
N GLY A 63 15.63 2.11 13.98
CA GLY A 63 15.32 3.54 13.98
C GLY A 63 14.00 3.91 13.29
N ALA A 64 13.31 2.97 12.64
CA ALA A 64 11.96 3.19 12.12
C ALA A 64 10.92 3.16 13.26
N PRO A 65 9.76 3.82 13.07
CA PRO A 65 8.65 3.73 14.02
C PRO A 65 8.27 2.28 14.34
N LEU A 66 7.92 2.03 15.60
CA LEU A 66 7.47 0.73 16.06
C LEU A 66 5.98 0.54 15.75
N VAL A 67 5.64 -0.68 15.31
CA VAL A 67 4.27 -1.14 15.06
C VAL A 67 4.04 -2.50 15.73
N ALA A 68 2.78 -2.89 15.89
CA ALA A 68 2.42 -4.24 16.31
C ALA A 68 3.05 -5.32 15.39
N GLU A 69 3.49 -6.43 15.98
CA GLU A 69 4.22 -7.52 15.31
C GLU A 69 3.57 -8.03 14.01
N PHE A 70 2.23 -8.09 13.96
CA PHE A 70 1.50 -8.59 12.79
C PHE A 70 1.17 -7.52 11.74
N CYS A 71 1.43 -6.24 12.01
CA CYS A 71 1.05 -5.12 11.15
C CYS A 71 1.48 -5.32 9.69
N VAL A 72 2.75 -5.70 9.47
CA VAL A 72 3.32 -5.86 8.12
C VAL A 72 2.79 -7.12 7.45
N ALA A 73 2.71 -8.23 8.19
CA ALA A 73 2.28 -9.51 7.67
C ALA A 73 0.81 -9.50 7.23
N GLU A 74 -0.07 -8.87 8.01
CA GLU A 74 -1.49 -8.74 7.68
C GLU A 74 -1.72 -7.90 6.43
N PHE A 75 -1.04 -6.74 6.32
CA PHE A 75 -1.17 -5.90 5.13
C PHE A 75 -0.63 -6.61 3.89
N ALA A 76 0.52 -7.29 3.99
CA ALA A 76 1.11 -8.06 2.91
C ALA A 76 0.16 -9.16 2.41
N LEU A 77 -0.45 -9.92 3.32
CA LEU A 77 -1.45 -10.94 2.98
C LEU A 77 -2.65 -10.33 2.24
N ALA A 78 -3.18 -9.21 2.74
CA ALA A 78 -4.34 -8.52 2.15
C ALA A 78 -4.09 -8.09 0.68
N ILE A 79 -2.85 -7.76 0.33
CA ILE A 79 -2.47 -7.34 -1.02
C ILE A 79 -1.84 -8.46 -1.86
N GLY A 80 -1.87 -9.71 -1.38
CA GLY A 80 -1.38 -10.89 -2.09
C GLY A 80 0.15 -10.98 -2.19
N LYS A 81 0.88 -10.48 -1.19
CA LYS A 81 2.34 -10.63 -1.05
C LYS A 81 2.67 -11.74 -0.05
N SER A 82 3.77 -12.45 -0.30
CA SER A 82 4.35 -13.38 0.68
C SER A 82 5.03 -12.62 1.80
N THR A 83 5.07 -13.22 2.99
CA THR A 83 5.68 -12.70 4.23
C THR A 83 6.85 -13.55 4.65
#